data_AF-A0A8S2UPI0-F1
#
_entry.id   AF-A0A8S2UPI0-F1
#
_cell.length_a   1.000
_cell.length_b   1.000
_cell.length_c   1.000
_cell.angle_alpha   90.00
_cell.angle_beta   90.00
_cell.angle_gamma   90.00
#
_symmetry.space_group_name_H-M   'P 1'
#
loop_
_entity.id
_entity.type
_entity.pdbx_description
1 polymer ?
#
loop_
_entity_poly.entity_id
_entity_poly.type
_entity_poly.pdbx_seq_one_letter_code
_entity_poly.pdbx_strand_id
1 'polypeptide(L)' 'HVSNSQISTRLFDIPDLSILDISHNNLQAFPKDIENAKGLIVLNLSHNEIEQIPNHVFLSLFELVHLNLSNNKI' A
#
# COMPACT_ATOMS: atom_id res chain seq x y z
N HIS A 1 8.53 1.21 19.22
CA HIS A 1 8.68 1.79 17.88
C HIS A 1 8.90 0.67 16.88
N VAL A 2 7.81 0.11 16.35
CA VAL A 2 7.88 -0.95 15.33
C VAL A 2 7.81 -0.23 13.99
N SER A 3 8.97 0.10 13.44
CA SER A 3 9.11 0.77 12.15
C SER A 3 8.53 -0.09 11.03
N ASN A 4 7.99 0.57 10.02
CA ASN A 4 7.51 0.14 8.68
C ASN A 4 8.28 -0.97 7.91
N SER A 5 9.21 -1.68 8.53
CA SER A 5 10.13 -2.66 7.94
C SER A 5 9.58 -4.09 7.82
N GLN A 6 8.30 -4.35 8.15
CA GLN A 6 7.76 -5.72 8.09
C GLN A 6 7.19 -6.10 6.72
N ILE A 7 6.73 -5.14 5.92
CA ILE A 7 6.40 -5.42 4.52
C ILE A 7 7.67 -5.30 3.71
N SER A 8 8.18 -6.46 3.27
CA SER A 8 9.34 -6.52 2.39
C SER A 8 9.05 -5.70 1.14
N THR A 9 9.88 -4.69 0.86
CA THR A 9 9.75 -3.83 -0.31
C THR A 9 9.79 -4.62 -1.62
N ARG A 10 10.40 -5.81 -1.60
CA ARG A 10 10.45 -6.73 -2.73
C ARG A 10 9.08 -7.25 -3.17
N LEU A 11 8.05 -7.15 -2.31
CA LEU A 11 6.69 -7.53 -2.69
C LEU A 11 6.17 -6.66 -3.84
N PHE A 12 6.54 -5.38 -3.86
CA PHE A 12 6.09 -4.44 -4.89
C PHE A 12 6.83 -4.60 -6.22
N ASP A 13 7.92 -5.37 -6.24
CA ASP A 13 8.70 -5.68 -7.43
C ASP A 13 8.23 -6.99 -8.10
N ILE A 14 7.21 -7.67 -7.55
CA ILE A 14 6.68 -8.91 -8.12
C ILE A 14 6.02 -8.60 -9.49
N PRO A 15 6.51 -9.23 -10.58
CA PRO A 15 5.87 -9.11 -11.88
C PRO A 15 4.43 -9.59 -11.78
N ASP A 16 3.50 -8.83 -12.35
CA ASP A 16 2.07 -9.14 -12.42
C ASP A 16 1.30 -9.13 -11.08
N LEU A 17 1.83 -8.49 -10.04
CA LEU A 17 1.06 -8.24 -8.81
C LEU A 17 -0.15 -7.35 -9.12
N SER A 18 -1.34 -7.95 -9.13
CA SER A 18 -2.61 -7.30 -9.46
C SER A 18 -3.49 -7.02 -8.25
N ILE A 19 -3.38 -7.84 -7.19
CA ILE A 19 -4.16 -7.69 -5.97
C ILE A 19 -3.19 -7.73 -4.79
N LEU A 20 -3.24 -6.70 -3.96
CA LEU A 20 -2.50 -6.63 -2.71
C LEU A 20 -3.46 -6.35 -1.55
N ASP A 21 -3.59 -7.32 -0.66
CA ASP A 21 -4.28 -7.16 0.61
C ASP A 21 -3.27 -7.19 1.76
N ILE A 22 -3.12 -6.04 2.41
CA ILE A 22 -2.32 -5.83 3.63
C ILE A 22 -3.18 -5.14 4.69
N SER A 23 -4.49 -5.40 4.66
CA SER A 23 -5.43 -4.95 5.69
C SER A 23 -5.20 -5.66 7.03
N HIS A 24 -5.73 -5.08 8.12
CA HIS A 24 -5.61 -5.63 9.47
C HIS A 24 -4.17 -5.84 9.94
N ASN A 25 -3.29 -4.92 9.54
CA ASN A 25 -1.93 -4.86 10.05
C ASN A 25 -1.77 -3.63 10.94
N ASN A 26 -0.56 -3.43 11.48
CA ASN A 26 -0.23 -2.28 12.33
C ASN A 26 0.62 -1.26 11.55
N LEU A 27 0.32 -1.04 10.26
CA LEU A 27 1.08 -0.09 9.45
C LEU A 27 0.81 1.33 9.92
N GLN A 28 1.84 2.01 10.40
CA GLN A 28 1.75 3.41 10.85
C GLN A 28 2.03 4.41 9.72
N ALA A 29 2.79 3.98 8.71
CA ALA A 29 3.06 4.79 7.52
C ALA A 29 2.77 4.00 6.25
N PHE A 30 2.32 4.71 5.23
CA PHE A 30 2.01 4.15 3.92
C PHE A 30 3.28 3.57 3.24
N PRO A 31 3.20 2.40 2.59
CA PRO A 31 4.36 1.80 1.91
C PRO A 31 4.65 2.55 0.60
N LYS A 32 5.63 3.46 0.63
CA LYS A 32 6.00 4.29 -0.53
C LYS A 32 6.42 3.46 -1.76
N ASP A 33 7.06 2.32 -1.54
CA ASP A 33 7.60 1.47 -2.61
C ASP A 33 6.49 0.77 -3.41
N ILE A 34 5.21 0.93 -3.01
CA ILE A 34 4.06 0.44 -3.77
C ILE A 34 4.00 1.04 -5.17
N GLU A 35 4.63 2.20 -5.42
CA GLU A 35 4.75 2.81 -6.75
C GLU A 35 5.41 1.89 -7.79
N ASN A 36 6.16 0.87 -7.36
CA ASN A 36 6.76 -0.14 -8.23
C ASN A 36 5.73 -1.15 -8.77
N ALA A 37 4.61 -1.34 -8.08
CA ALA A 37 3.57 -2.30 -8.44
C ALA A 37 2.66 -1.74 -9.56
N LYS A 38 3.23 -1.46 -10.73
CA LYS A 38 2.53 -0.79 -11.85
C LYS A 38 1.31 -1.54 -12.39
N GLY A 39 1.26 -2.86 -12.20
CA GLY A 39 0.13 -3.71 -12.58
C GLY A 39 -0.94 -3.87 -11.50
N LEU A 40 -0.84 -3.14 -10.38
CA LEU A 40 -1.75 -3.28 -9.25
C LEU A 40 -3.14 -2.73 -9.58
N ILE A 41 -4.15 -3.58 -9.46
CA ILE A 41 -5.56 -3.26 -9.74
C ILE A 41 -6.34 -3.04 -8.45
N VAL A 42 -6.04 -3.83 -7.41
CA VAL A 42 -6.73 -3.78 -6.11
C VAL A 42 -5.71 -3.63 -4.99
N LEU A 43 -5.89 -2.59 -4.17
CA LEU A 43 -5.11 -2.33 -2.97
C LEU A 43 -6.02 -2.21 -1.75
N ASN A 44 -5.89 -3.14 -0.80
CA ASN A 44 -6.56 -3.08 0.49
C ASN A 44 -5.54 -2.81 1.60
N LEU A 45 -5.66 -1.62 2.20
CA LEU A 45 -4.88 -1.12 3.34
C LEU A 45 -5.77 -0.86 4.56
N SER A 46 -7.01 -1.34 4.55
CA SER A 46 -7.97 -1.04 5.61
C SER A 46 -7.54 -1.61 6.97
N HIS A 47 -8.07 -1.05 8.06
CA HIS A 47 -7.77 -1.50 9.42
C HIS A 47 -6.26 -1.50 9.72
N ASN A 48 -5.62 -0.35 9.49
CA ASN A 48 -4.23 -0.08 9.83
C ASN A 48 -4.14 1.21 10.67
N GLU A 49 -2.95 1.73 10.89
CA GLU A 49 -2.73 2.96 11.66
C GLU A 49 -2.09 4.08 10.82
N ILE A 50 -2.32 4.07 9.50
CA ILE A 50 -1.68 5.03 8.59
C ILE A 50 -2.19 6.43 8.90
N GLU A 51 -1.28 7.36 9.16
CA GLU A 51 -1.61 8.76 9.48
C GLU A 51 -1.50 9.68 8.27
N GLN A 52 -0.68 9.31 7.29
CA GLN A 52 -0.42 10.14 6.12
C GLN A 52 -0.19 9.29 4.89
N ILE A 53 -0.67 9.79 3.75
CA ILE A 53 -0.39 9.24 2.43
C ILE A 53 0.63 10.15 1.75
N PRO A 54 1.76 9.62 1.26
CA PRO A 54 2.73 10.40 0.52
C PRO A 54 2.09 11.01 -0.72
N ASN A 55 2.40 12.28 -0.98
CA ASN A 55 1.99 12.94 -2.21
C ASN A 55 2.49 12.14 -3.40
N HIS A 56 1.65 12.05 -4.44
CA HIS A 56 1.97 11.42 -5.72
C HIS A 56 2.18 9.90 -5.72
N VAL A 57 2.01 9.20 -4.59
CA VAL A 57 2.27 7.74 -4.51
C VAL A 57 1.40 6.90 -5.45
N PHE A 58 0.22 7.42 -5.83
CA PHE A 58 -0.69 6.77 -6.77
C PHE A 58 -0.44 7.14 -8.24
N LEU A 59 0.47 8.08 -8.56
CA LEU A 59 0.67 8.53 -9.95
C LEU A 59 1.18 7.41 -10.87
N SER A 60 1.92 6.46 -10.32
CA SER A 60 2.50 5.33 -11.07
C SER A 60 1.59 4.10 -11.11
N LEU A 61 0.48 4.11 -10.38
CA LEU A 61 -0.46 2.99 -10.25
C LEU A 61 -1.58 3.12 -11.29
N PHE A 62 -1.20 3.04 -12.57
CA PHE A 62 -2.07 3.32 -13.71
C PHE A 62 -3.27 2.37 -13.82
N GLU A 63 -3.12 1.14 -13.31
CA GLU A 63 -4.14 0.10 -13.39
C GLU A 63 -5.03 0.03 -12.13
N LEU A 64 -4.80 0.89 -11.13
CA LEU A 64 -5.49 0.80 -9.84
C LEU A 64 -6.97 1.20 -9.99
N VAL A 65 -7.86 0.24 -9.75
CA VAL A 65 -9.31 0.41 -9.83
C VAL A 65 -9.95 0.47 -8.44
N HIS A 66 -9.38 -0.25 -7.47
CA HIS A 66 -9.92 -0.30 -6.12
C HIS A 66 -8.86 0.01 -5.07
N LEU A 67 -9.13 1.02 -4.24
CA LEU A 67 -8.33 1.42 -3.10
C LEU A 67 -9.20 1.46 -1.85
N ASN A 68 -8.85 0.65 -0.85
CA ASN A 68 -9.50 0.68 0.46
C ASN A 68 -8.52 1.15 1.53
N LEU A 69 -8.79 2.33 2.09
CA LEU A 69 -8.04 2.94 3.20
C LEU A 69 -8.89 3.10 4.47
N SER A 70 -10.09 2.51 4.51
CA SER A 70 -11.00 2.63 5.65
C SER A 70 -10.36 2.15 6.96
N ASN A 71 -10.79 2.71 8.09
CA ASN A 71 -10.26 2.35 9.41
C ASN A 71 -8.73 2.54 9.50
N ASN A 72 -8.23 3.68 9.02
CA ASN A 72 -6.90 4.20 9.29
C ASN A 72 -7.01 5.55 10.05
N LYS A 73 -5.89 6.22 10.31
CA LYS A 73 -5.79 7.49 11.05
C LYS A 73 -5.52 8.70 10.13
N ILE A 74 -5.93 8.60 8.87
CA ILE A 74 -5.64 9.54 7.77
C ILE A 74 -6.58 10.74 7.81
#